data_AF-A0A1V9BA26-F1
#
_entry.id   AF-A0A1V9BA26-F1
#
_cell.length_a   1.000
_cell.length_b   1.000
_cell.length_c   1.000
_cell.angle_alpha   90.00
_cell.angle_beta   90.00
_cell.angle_gamma   90.00
#
_symmetry.space_group_name_H-M   'P 1'
#
loop_
_entity.id
_entity.type
_entity.pdbx_description
1 polymer ?
#
loop_
_entity_poly.entity_id
_entity_poly.type
_entity_poly.pdbx_seq_one_letter_code
_entity_poly.pdbx_strand_id
1 'polypeptide(L)'
;MTERQRNELRAKAGDFKTYSLVLFALGAFFYLGAIIPGALETAKKPFALLAVSSCLAAALYCSRRAARYACQLEEEENPFEP
;
A
#
# COMPACT_ATOMS: atom_id res chain seq x y z
N MET A 1 -9.44 -8.64 -22.96
CA MET A 1 -8.65 -9.76 -22.40
C MET A 1 -9.43 -11.09 -22.42
N THR A 2 -8.76 -12.24 -22.26
CA THR A 2 -9.44 -13.50 -21.89
C THR A 2 -9.91 -13.45 -20.42
N GLU A 3 -11.00 -14.13 -20.07
CA GLU A 3 -11.58 -14.10 -18.71
C GLU A 3 -10.58 -14.48 -17.61
N ARG A 4 -9.65 -15.40 -17.91
CA ARG A 4 -8.58 -15.79 -17.00
C ARG A 4 -7.66 -14.62 -16.63
N GLN A 5 -7.29 -13.79 -17.61
CA GLN A 5 -6.41 -12.64 -17.35
C GLN A 5 -7.08 -11.55 -16.51
N ARG A 6 -8.39 -11.31 -16.70
CA ARG A 6 -9.14 -10.42 -15.79
C ARG A 6 -9.13 -10.92 -14.36
N ASN A 7 -9.37 -12.22 -14.16
CA ASN A 7 -9.41 -12.79 -12.82
C ASN A 7 -8.04 -12.70 -12.13
N GLU A 8 -6.95 -12.91 -12.87
CA GLU A 8 -5.58 -12.71 -12.37
C GLU A 8 -5.31 -11.25 -11.99
N LEU A 9 -5.74 -10.28 -12.80
CA LEU A 9 -5.61 -8.86 -12.49
C LEU A 9 -6.42 -8.47 -11.24
N ARG A 10 -7.61 -9.05 -11.07
CA ARG A 10 -8.49 -8.79 -9.92
C ARG A 10 -7.89 -9.35 -8.62
N ALA A 11 -7.37 -10.57 -8.68
CA ALA A 11 -6.62 -11.18 -7.58
C ALA A 11 -5.41 -10.31 -7.20
N LYS A 12 -4.64 -9.88 -8.20
CA LYS A 12 -3.45 -9.04 -8.01
C LYS A 12 -3.77 -7.66 -7.41
N ALA A 13 -4.89 -7.05 -7.79
CA ALA A 13 -5.37 -5.81 -7.18
C ALA A 13 -5.74 -6.01 -5.70
N GLY A 14 -6.37 -7.14 -5.37
CA GLY A 14 -6.66 -7.54 -3.99
C GLY A 14 -5.40 -7.73 -3.15
N ASP A 15 -4.37 -8.38 -3.72
CA ASP A 15 -3.08 -8.55 -3.06
C ASP A 15 -2.42 -7.20 -2.79
N PHE A 16 -2.32 -6.32 -3.79
CA PHE A 16 -1.72 -4.99 -3.60
C PHE A 16 -2.45 -4.14 -2.55
N LYS A 17 -3.79 -4.25 -2.46
CA LYS A 17 -4.58 -3.60 -1.43
C LYS A 17 -4.23 -4.12 -0.04
N THR A 18 -4.11 -5.44 0.11
CA THR A 18 -3.74 -6.10 1.37
C THR A 18 -2.32 -5.71 1.79
N TYR A 19 -1.35 -5.78 0.87
CA TYR A 19 0.03 -5.35 1.13
C TYR A 19 0.10 -3.89 1.56
N SER A 20 -0.66 -2.98 0.92
CA SER A 20 -0.71 -1.59 1.33
C SER A 20 -1.18 -1.44 2.78
N LEU A 21 -2.18 -2.20 3.20
CA LEU A 21 -2.74 -2.16 4.55
C LEU A 21 -1.72 -2.68 5.58
N VAL A 22 -1.01 -3.76 5.25
CA VAL A 22 0.05 -4.34 6.10
C VAL A 22 1.22 -3.38 6.24
N LEU A 23 1.71 -2.78 5.14
CA LEU A 23 2.80 -1.79 5.20
C LEU A 23 2.39 -0.54 5.99
N PHE A 24 1.14 -0.10 5.86
CA PHE A 24 0.61 1.01 6.64
C PHE A 24 0.58 0.68 8.14
N ALA A 25 0.07 -0.50 8.53
CA ALA A 25 0.05 -0.95 9.91
C ALA A 25 1.47 -1.06 10.50
N LEU A 26 2.42 -1.65 9.76
CA LEU A 26 3.84 -1.70 10.13
C LEU A 26 4.40 -0.30 10.37
N GLY A 27 4.17 0.65 9.46
CA GLY A 27 4.58 2.04 9.61
C GLY A 27 3.97 2.70 10.86
N ALA A 28 2.69 2.46 11.16
CA ALA A 28 2.03 2.97 12.35
C ALA A 28 2.63 2.40 13.65
N PHE A 29 2.95 1.10 13.69
CA PHE A 29 3.63 0.49 14.83
C PHE A 29 5.04 1.06 15.03
N PHE A 30 5.81 1.26 13.95
CA PHE A 30 7.12 1.90 14.03
C PHE A 30 7.02 3.35 14.54
N TYR A 31 5.99 4.10 14.12
CA TYR A 31 5.75 5.45 14.59
C TYR A 31 5.42 5.51 16.08
N LEU A 32 4.52 4.64 16.54
CA LEU A 32 4.18 4.50 17.96
C LEU A 32 5.41 4.08 18.78
N GLY A 33 6.24 3.15 18.28
CA GLY A 33 7.49 2.78 18.92
C GLY A 33 8.50 3.94 19.04
N ALA A 34 8.49 4.87 18.07
CA ALA A 34 9.37 6.04 18.06
C ALA A 34 8.88 7.21 18.94
N ILE A 35 7.57 7.28 19.22
CA ILE A 35 6.97 8.37 20.02
C ILE A 35 7.05 8.12 21.53
N ILE A 36 7.22 6.87 21.96
CA ILE A 36 7.34 6.50 23.38
C ILE A 36 8.65 7.09 23.95
N PRO A 37 8.58 8.04 24.90
CA PRO A 37 9.77 8.62 25.50
C PRO A 37 10.51 7.55 26.33
N GLY A 38 11.82 7.45 26.14
CA GLY A 38 12.68 6.47 26.83
C GLY A 38 12.81 5.10 26.15
N ALA A 39 12.01 4.79 25.13
CA ALA A 39 12.12 3.53 24.37
C ALA A 39 13.24 3.56 23.31
N LEU A 40 13.64 4.75 22.87
CA LEU A 40 14.60 4.91 21.78
C LEU A 40 15.57 6.07 22.07
N GLU A 41 16.87 5.77 22.04
CA GLU A 41 17.96 6.77 22.07
C GLU A 41 17.67 7.91 21.08
N THR A 42 17.83 9.16 21.51
CA THR A 42 17.55 10.37 20.70
C THR A 42 18.27 10.34 19.34
N ALA A 43 19.44 9.70 19.26
CA ALA A 43 20.20 9.51 18.02
C ALA A 43 19.52 8.58 16.98
N LYS A 44 18.65 7.65 17.41
CA LYS A 44 17.97 6.67 16.55
C LYS A 44 16.57 7.13 16.11
N LYS A 45 16.03 8.15 16.77
CA LYS A 45 14.74 8.79 16.45
C LYS A 45 14.59 9.22 14.97
N PRO A 46 15.59 9.86 14.32
CA PRO A 46 15.47 10.20 12.89
C PRO A 46 15.47 8.96 11.98
N PHE A 47 16.17 7.90 12.35
CA PHE A 47 16.19 6.64 11.59
C PHE A 47 14.84 5.92 11.65
N ALA A 48 14.19 5.91 12.83
CA ALA A 48 12.85 5.37 12.97
C ALA A 48 11.82 6.16 12.15
N LEU A 49 11.91 7.50 12.12
CA LEU A 49 11.03 8.33 11.30
C LEU A 49 11.25 8.10 9.79
N LEU A 50 12.49 7.84 9.35
CA LEU A 50 12.79 7.44 7.96
C LEU A 50 12.22 6.05 7.62
N ALA A 51 12.26 5.10 8.56
CA ALA A 51 11.64 3.79 8.37
C ALA A 51 10.11 3.90 8.25
N VAL A 52 9.47 4.74 9.07
CA VAL A 52 8.04 5.04 9.00
C VAL A 52 7.68 5.70 7.66
N SER A 53 8.44 6.70 7.23
CA SER A 53 8.16 7.42 5.98
C SER A 53 8.33 6.54 4.74
N SER A 54 9.33 5.66 4.73
CA SER A 54 9.52 4.69 3.64
C SER A 54 8.40 3.63 3.61
N CYS A 55 7.95 3.12 4.76
CA CYS A 55 6.78 2.24 4.84
C CYS A 55 5.51 2.93 4.31
N LEU A 56 5.28 4.19 4.70
CA LEU A 56 4.14 4.99 4.21
C LEU A 56 4.21 5.24 2.71
N ALA A 57 5.38 5.59 2.18
CA ALA A 57 5.58 5.80 0.75
C ALA A 57 5.32 4.51 -0.05
N ALA A 58 5.81 3.37 0.43
CA ALA A 58 5.59 2.06 -0.18
C ALA A 58 4.10 1.64 -0.10
N ALA A 59 3.42 1.90 1.02
CA ALA A 59 1.99 1.66 1.15
C ALA A 59 1.19 2.50 0.14
N LEU A 60 1.46 3.80 0.04
CA LEU A 60 0.81 4.69 -0.93
C LEU A 60 1.07 4.25 -2.38
N TYR A 61 2.29 3.79 -2.68
CA TYR A 61 2.63 3.25 -3.98
C TYR A 61 1.80 1.98 -4.30
N CYS A 62 1.75 1.02 -3.39
CA CYS A 62 0.93 -0.19 -3.53
C CYS A 62 -0.56 0.16 -3.69
N SER A 63 -1.09 1.09 -2.89
CA SER A 63 -2.47 1.57 -3.00
C SER A 63 -2.78 2.19 -4.35
N ARG A 64 -1.92 3.12 -4.84
CA ARG A 64 -2.11 3.75 -6.16
C ARG A 64 -2.04 2.75 -7.30
N ARG A 65 -1.15 1.76 -7.19
CA ARG A 65 -1.00 0.71 -8.19
C ARG A 65 -2.22 -0.22 -8.19
N ALA A 66 -2.74 -0.60 -7.02
CA ALA A 66 -3.99 -1.34 -6.88
C ALA A 66 -5.17 -0.58 -7.50
N ALA A 67 -5.30 0.71 -7.19
CA ALA A 67 -6.34 1.57 -7.74
C ALA A 67 -6.26 1.67 -9.28
N ARG A 68 -5.05 1.79 -9.85
CA ARG A 68 -4.88 1.77 -11.31
C ARG A 68 -5.26 0.43 -11.94
N TYR A 69 -4.89 -0.70 -11.33
CA TYR A 69 -5.29 -2.01 -11.85
C TYR A 69 -6.81 -2.22 -11.74
N ALA A 70 -7.45 -1.74 -10.68
CA ALA A 70 -8.91 -1.76 -10.54
C ALA A 70 -9.60 -0.88 -11.59
N CYS A 71 -9.10 0.34 -11.81
CA CYS A 71 -9.64 1.27 -12.81
C CYS A 71 -9.52 0.70 -14.24
N GLN A 72 -8.40 0.07 -14.59
CA GLN A 72 -8.23 -0.59 -15.89
C GLN A 72 -9.17 -1.79 -16.07
N LEU A 73 -9.48 -2.51 -14.98
CA LEU A 73 -10.47 -3.59 -14.99
C LEU A 73 -11.89 -3.05 -15.19
N GLU A 74 -12.25 -1.94 -14.55
CA GLU A 74 -13.57 -1.29 -14.71
C GLU A 74 -13.76 -0.69 -16.11
N GLU A 75 -12.74 -0.02 -16.65
CA GLU A 75 -12.78 0.59 -18.00
C GLU A 75 -12.85 -0.48 -19.12
N GLU A 76 -12.26 -1.66 -18.90
CA GLU A 76 -12.36 -2.79 -19.84
C GLU A 76 -13.63 -3.65 -19.62
N GLU A 77 -14.26 -3.59 -18.44
CA GLU A 77 -15.55 -4.24 -18.15
C GLU A 77 -16.74 -3.39 -18.61
N ASN A 78 -16.55 -2.08 -18.82
CA ASN A 78 -17.56 -1.14 -19.31
C ASN A 78 -17.12 -0.40 -20.61
N PRO A 79 -16.91 -1.10 -21.74
CA PRO A 79 -16.60 -0.45 -23.02
C PRO A 79 -17.79 0.29 -23.67
N PHE A 80 -18.96 0.33 -23.00
CA PHE A 80 -20.20 0.93 -23.49
C PHE A 80 -20.89 1.76 -22.40
N GLU A 81 -20.41 2.98 -22.18
CA GLU A 81 -21.32 4.09 -21.91
C GLU A 81 -21.38 4.95 -23.19
N PRO A 82 -22.55 5.06 -23.86
CA PRO A 82 -22.74 5.89 -25.04
C PRO A 82 -22.76 7.40 -24.74
#